data_AF-A0A9Q1B1M3-F1
#
_entry.id   AF-A0A9Q1B1M3-F1
#
_cell.length_a   1.000
_cell.length_b   1.000
_cell.length_c   1.000
_cell.angle_alpha   90.00
_cell.angle_beta   90.00
_cell.angle_gamma   90.00
#
_symmetry.space_group_name_H-M   'P 1'
#
loop_
_entity.id
_entity.type
_entity.pdbx_description
1 polymer ?
#
loop_
_entity_poly.entity_id
_entity_poly.type
_entity_poly.pdbx_seq_one_letter_code
_entity_poly.pdbx_strand_id
1 'polypeptide(L)' 'EFQVVLRGSGFTLGRTKESVVCSYVVNGTTINEKPMRVESDFMLCPAPVLHEVGQTMDVFVSLNKG' A
#
# COMPACT_ATOMS: atom_id res chain seq x y z
N GLU A 1 -13.25 -4.72 -6.98
CA GLU A 1 -11.91 -4.40 -6.48
C GLU A 1 -11.99 -3.07 -5.74
N PHE A 2 -11.33 -2.93 -4.59
CA PHE A 2 -11.26 -1.68 -3.85
C PHE A 2 -9.80 -1.27 -3.65
N GLN A 3 -9.58 0.03 -3.49
CA GLN A 3 -8.25 0.60 -3.38
C GLN A 3 -8.11 1.25 -2.01
N VAL A 4 -6.93 1.09 -1.40
CA VAL A 4 -6.54 1.91 -0.26
C VAL A 4 -5.87 3.17 -0.80
N VAL A 5 -6.40 4.32 -0.41
CA VAL A 5 -5.82 5.63 -0.71
C VAL A 5 -4.97 6.04 0.49
N LEU A 6 -3.67 6.12 0.30
CA LEU A 6 -2.75 6.64 1.30
C LEU A 6 -2.46 8.09 0.98
N ARG A 7 -2.72 8.98 1.93
CA ARG A 7 -2.43 10.41 1.81
C ARG A 7 -1.21 10.77 2.64
N GLY A 8 -0.35 11.61 2.08
CA GLY A 8 0.91 12.03 2.67
C GLY A 8 1.75 12.76 1.65
N SER A 9 2.74 13.54 2.08
CA SER A 9 3.55 14.36 1.17
C SER A 9 4.88 13.72 0.80
N GLY A 10 5.37 14.00 -0.40
CA GLY A 10 6.75 13.71 -0.80
C GLY A 10 6.97 12.31 -1.37
N PHE A 11 5.90 11.60 -1.76
CA PHE A 11 6.01 10.26 -2.34
C PHE A 11 6.81 10.22 -3.65
N THR A 12 6.89 11.33 -4.39
CA THR A 12 7.61 11.44 -5.66
C THR A 12 9.03 11.99 -5.54
N LEU A 13 9.48 12.42 -4.36
CA LEU A 13 10.82 13.00 -4.16
C LEU A 13 11.91 11.92 -4.27
N GLY A 14 12.48 11.76 -5.46
CA GLY A 14 13.58 10.81 -5.74
C GLY A 14 13.14 9.35 -5.82
N ARG A 15 11.86 9.09 -6.12
CA ARG A 15 11.24 7.77 -6.08
C ARG A 15 10.48 7.50 -7.36
N THR A 16 10.44 6.23 -7.77
CA THR A 16 9.60 5.78 -8.88
C THR A 16 8.52 4.85 -8.32
N LYS A 17 7.48 4.60 -9.10
CA LYS A 17 6.41 3.65 -8.74
C LYS A 17 6.97 2.29 -8.30
N GLU A 18 8.10 1.88 -8.89
CA GLU A 18 8.79 0.62 -8.65
C GLU A 18 9.56 0.57 -7.34
N SER A 19 9.88 1.74 -6.74
CA SER A 19 10.59 1.81 -5.46
C SER A 19 9.65 1.78 -4.26
N VAL A 20 8.34 1.69 -4.48
CA VAL A 20 7.32 1.68 -3.43
C VAL A 20 6.65 0.32 -3.33
N VAL A 21 6.49 -0.17 -2.10
CA VAL A 21 5.78 -1.42 -1.79
C VAL A 21 4.70 -1.14 -0.76
N CYS A 22 3.47 -1.55 -1.04
CA CYS A 22 2.36 -1.56 -0.09
C CYS A 22 2.28 -2.98 0.49
N SER A 23 2.43 -3.11 1.81
CA SER A 23 2.40 -4.39 2.50
C SER A 23 1.17 -4.48 3.39
N TYR A 24 0.41 -5.55 3.23
CA TYR A 24 -0.80 -5.83 3.99
C TYR A 24 -0.57 -7.03 4.89
N VAL A 25 -0.85 -6.89 6.18
CA VAL A 25 -0.80 -8.02 7.11
C VAL A 25 -2.22 -8.40 7.46
N VAL A 26 -2.65 -9.58 7.00
CA VAL A 26 -3.97 -10.15 7.25
C VAL A 26 -3.78 -11.52 7.91
N ASN A 27 -4.28 -11.69 9.14
CA ASN A 27 -4.14 -12.93 9.92
C ASN A 27 -2.69 -13.47 9.96
N GLY A 28 -1.71 -12.57 10.12
CA GLY A 28 -0.28 -12.93 10.15
C GLY A 28 0.34 -13.22 8.77
N THR A 29 -0.44 -13.22 7.69
CA THR A 29 0.07 -13.36 6.33
C THR A 29 0.38 -11.99 5.74
N THR A 30 1.60 -11.83 5.22
CA THR A 30 2.02 -10.59 4.54
C THR A 30 1.80 -10.69 3.03
N ILE A 31 1.08 -9.72 2.47
CA ILE A 31 0.82 -9.58 1.03
C ILE A 31 1.50 -8.30 0.56
N ASN A 32 2.37 -8.40 -0.43
CA ASN A 32 3.10 -7.27 -0.99
C ASN A 32 2.55 -6.91 -2.36
N GLU A 33 2.15 -5.65 -2.50
CA GLU A 33 1.61 -5.10 -3.73
C GLU A 33 2.39 -3.89 -4.18
N LYS A 34 2.43 -3.69 -5.50
CA LYS A 34 2.91 -2.42 -6.06
C LYS A 34 1.76 -1.43 -6.10
N PRO A 35 1.98 -0.15 -5.78
CA PRO A 35 0.94 0.85 -5.99
C PRO A 35 0.59 0.92 -7.46
N MET A 36 -0.67 1.19 -7.78
CA MET A 36 -1.11 1.43 -9.16
C MET A 36 -0.71 2.82 -9.63
N ARG A 37 -0.76 3.79 -8.71
CA ARG A 37 -0.46 5.20 -8.96
C ARG A 37 0.24 5.82 -7.76
N VAL A 38 1.25 6.63 -8.04
CA VAL A 38 1.98 7.41 -7.04
C VAL A 38 1.95 8.86 -7.51
N GLU A 39 1.37 9.72 -6.68
CA GLU A 39 1.33 11.17 -6.87
C GLU A 39 2.08 11.85 -5.72
N SER A 40 2.26 13.16 -5.79
CA SER A 40 3.02 13.92 -4.78
C SER A 40 2.42 13.86 -3.37
N ASP A 41 1.10 13.76 -3.28
CA ASP A 41 0.30 13.90 -2.06
C ASP A 41 -0.57 12.67 -1.75
N PHE A 42 -0.65 11.71 -2.67
CA PHE A 42 -1.34 10.45 -2.45
C PHE A 42 -0.76 9.29 -3.28
N MET A 43 -1.16 8.08 -2.90
CA MET A 43 -0.91 6.88 -3.70
C MET A 43 -2.10 5.92 -3.61
N LEU A 44 -2.27 5.12 -4.65
CA LEU A 44 -3.33 4.12 -4.77
C LEU A 44 -2.69 2.74 -4.70
N CYS A 45 -2.95 2.01 -3.63
CA CYS A 45 -2.54 0.61 -3.49
C CYS A 45 -3.76 -0.31 -3.70
N PRO A 46 -3.64 -1.36 -4.53
CA PRO A 46 -4.69 -2.37 -4.64
C PRO A 46 -4.76 -3.11 -3.31
N ALA A 47 -5.95 -3.26 -2.75
CA ALA A 47 -6.13 -3.86 -1.43
C ALA A 47 -6.71 -5.27 -1.54
N PRO A 48 -6.24 -6.22 -0.71
CA PRO A 48 -6.78 -7.57 -0.69
C PRO A 48 -8.20 -7.55 -0.10
N VAL A 49 -9.03 -8.49 -0.54
CA VAL A 49 -10.38 -8.67 0.01
C VAL A 49 -10.28 -9.41 1.34
N LEU A 50 -10.92 -8.87 2.38
CA LEU A 50 -11.18 -9.58 3.62
C LEU A 50 -12.46 -10.41 3.47
N HIS A 51 -12.39 -11.69 3.85
CA HIS A 51 -13.46 -12.65 3.57
C HIS A 51 -14.39 -12.88 4.77
N GLU A 52 -13.92 -12.57 5.98
CA GLU A 52 -14.67 -12.83 7.20
C GLU A 52 -14.95 -11.53 7.96
N VAL A 53 -16.15 -11.44 8.53
CA VAL A 53 -16.53 -10.31 9.39
C VAL A 53 -15.64 -10.29 10.63
N GLY A 54 -15.08 -9.12 10.95
CA GLY A 54 -14.19 -8.95 12.09
C GLY A 54 -12.70 -9.15 11.79
N GLN A 55 -12.34 -9.57 10.56
CA GLN A 55 -10.94 -9.54 10.13
C GLN A 55 -10.43 -8.10 10.10
N THR A 56 -9.19 -7.93 10.56
CA THR A 56 -8.46 -6.67 10.51
C THR A 56 -7.24 -6.82 9.61
N MET A 57 -6.78 -5.69 9.08
CA MET A 57 -5.61 -5.61 8.22
C MET A 57 -4.75 -4.44 8.62
N ASP A 58 -3.46 -4.68 8.82
CA ASP A 58 -2.47 -3.61 8.95
C ASP A 58 -1.92 -3.24 7.58
N VAL A 59 -1.67 -1.95 7.37
CA VAL A 59 -1.14 -1.42 6.11
C VAL A 59 0.19 -0.73 6.37
N PHE A 60 1.24 -1.20 5.69
CA PHE A 60 2.58 -0.63 5.74
C PHE A 60 2.99 -0.14 4.35
N VAL A 61 3.78 0.93 4.33
CA VAL A 61 4.32 1.51 3.10
C VAL A 61 5.83 1.56 3.23
N SER A 62 6.52 0.77 2.41
CA SER A 62 7.95 0.87 2.26
C SER A 62 8.26 1.78 1.09
N LEU A 63 9.10 2.79 1.36
CA LEU A 63 9.67 3.66 0.34
C LEU A 63 11.14 3.27 0.16
N ASN A 64 11.54 2.96 -1.06
CA ASN A 64 12.89 2.53 -1.43
C ASN A 64 13.34 1.19 -0.81
N LYS A 65 12.40 0.27 -0.53
CA LYS A 65 12.68 -1.05 0.08
C LYS A 65 13.24 -0.98 1.51
N GLY A 66 13.04 0.14 2.21
CA GLY A 66 13.37 0.30 3.63
C GLY A 66 12.27 -0.16 4.56
#